data_AF-A0AAD9KMK7-F1
#
_entry.id   AF-A0AAD9KMK7-F1
#
_cell.length_a   1.000
_cell.length_b   1.000
_cell.length_c   1.000
_cell.angle_alpha   90.00
_cell.angle_beta   90.00
_cell.angle_gamma   90.00
#
_symmetry.space_group_name_H-M   'P 1'
#
loop_
_entity.id
_entity.type
_entity.pdbx_description
1 polymer ?
#
loop_
_entity_poly.entity_id
_entity_poly.type
_entity_poly.pdbx_seq_one_letter_code
_entity_poly.pdbx_strand_id
1 'polypeptide(L)'
;MKPTHTDQYLNFKSHHPLTHKRSVVCTLTYREQQYVTTAEDRKSELAHVHNALRANGYPEWALAPPPSSAKRPPSMNNNPRRPMLGLPYVAGLSEQLGRIYKSRNIHIYYKLVNTLRSMVVHPKDKTPKEHRCGTIYNITCDTDSSIEIQKRFKEHTNLDKPTGVGDHCRATGHSRVHEEH
;
A
#
# COMPACT_ATOMS: atom_id res chain seq x y z
N MET A 1 29.11 -6.36 8.88
CA MET A 1 27.75 -6.44 8.28
C MET A 1 26.83 -5.55 9.08
N LYS A 2 26.06 -4.66 8.45
CA LYS A 2 25.07 -3.83 9.18
C LYS A 2 23.84 -4.70 9.49
N PRO A 3 23.26 -4.64 10.70
CA PRO A 3 21.98 -5.28 10.96
C PRO A 3 20.93 -4.69 10.01
N THR A 4 20.29 -5.54 9.19
CA THR A 4 19.28 -5.10 8.21
C THR A 4 17.87 -5.08 8.80
N HIS A 5 17.68 -5.72 9.97
CA HIS A 5 16.37 -5.88 10.60
C HIS A 5 16.23 -4.93 11.80
N THR A 6 15.23 -4.06 11.77
CA THR A 6 14.98 -3.04 12.81
C THR A 6 14.02 -3.53 13.91
N ASP A 7 13.49 -4.75 13.82
CA ASP A 7 12.46 -5.30 14.73
C ASP A 7 11.21 -4.43 14.86
N GLN A 8 10.97 -3.54 13.89
CA GLN A 8 9.79 -2.68 13.85
C GLN A 8 8.70 -3.36 13.03
N TYR A 9 7.63 -3.76 13.72
CA TYR A 9 6.45 -4.36 13.13
C TYR A 9 5.22 -3.49 13.41
N LEU A 10 4.07 -3.91 12.86
CA LEU A 10 2.81 -3.21 13.09
C LEU A 10 2.51 -3.18 14.59
N ASN A 11 2.59 -2.01 15.22
CA ASN A 11 2.35 -1.87 16.67
C ASN A 11 0.93 -2.33 17.04
N PHE A 12 0.78 -3.07 18.14
CA PHE A 12 -0.54 -3.60 18.54
C PHE A 12 -1.56 -2.52 18.93
N LYS A 13 -1.13 -1.34 19.39
CA LYS A 13 -2.00 -0.21 19.74
C LYS A 13 -2.43 0.62 18.53
N SER A 14 -1.88 0.34 17.35
CA SER A 14 -2.23 1.07 16.12
C SER A 14 -3.69 0.82 15.71
N HIS A 15 -4.28 1.77 14.98
CA HIS A 15 -5.65 1.69 14.46
C HIS A 15 -5.71 0.76 13.25
N HIS A 16 -5.62 -0.54 13.50
CA HIS A 16 -5.71 -1.58 12.48
C HIS A 16 -6.60 -2.73 12.96
N PRO A 17 -7.31 -3.41 12.02
CA PRO A 17 -8.11 -4.58 12.35
C PRO A 17 -7.27 -5.65 13.05
N LEU A 18 -7.90 -6.37 13.98
CA LEU A 18 -7.24 -7.48 14.68
C LEU A 18 -6.73 -8.56 13.72
N THR A 19 -7.44 -8.80 12.62
CA THR A 19 -7.04 -9.76 11.57
C THR A 19 -5.67 -9.44 11.00
N HIS A 20 -5.37 -8.17 10.74
CA HIS A 20 -4.08 -7.73 10.21
C HIS A 20 -2.98 -7.85 11.24
N LYS A 21 -3.25 -7.49 12.51
CA LYS A 21 -2.30 -7.66 13.61
C LYS A 21 -1.95 -9.14 13.80
N ARG A 22 -2.94 -10.03 13.80
CA ARG A 22 -2.71 -11.49 13.85
C ARG A 22 -1.96 -11.99 12.62
N SER A 23 -2.22 -11.43 11.45
CA SER A 23 -1.50 -11.80 10.22
C SER A 23 -0.01 -11.49 10.30
N VAL A 24 0.42 -10.47 11.06
CA VAL A 24 1.85 -10.20 11.30
C VAL A 24 2.48 -11.36 12.05
N VAL A 25 1.88 -11.78 13.18
CA VAL A 25 2.35 -12.93 13.97
C VAL A 25 2.42 -14.19 13.09
N CYS A 26 1.33 -14.53 12.40
CA CYS A 26 1.30 -15.70 11.52
C CYS A 26 2.40 -15.67 10.45
N THR A 27 2.62 -14.50 9.83
CA THR A 27 3.64 -14.36 8.78
C THR A 27 5.04 -14.56 9.34
N LEU A 28 5.34 -14.01 10.52
CA LEU A 28 6.67 -14.13 11.13
C LEU A 28 6.95 -15.57 11.57
N THR A 29 6.02 -16.20 12.28
CA THR A 29 6.15 -17.60 12.70
C THR A 29 6.23 -18.55 11.50
N TYR A 30 5.47 -18.29 10.43
CA TYR A 30 5.56 -19.10 9.21
C TYR A 30 6.92 -18.96 8.52
N ARG A 31 7.47 -17.74 8.45
CA ARG A 31 8.79 -17.50 7.86
C ARG A 31 9.88 -18.23 8.63
N GLU A 32 9.86 -18.13 9.95
CA GLU A 32 10.79 -18.86 10.83
C GLU A 32 10.74 -20.38 10.54
N GLN A 33 9.53 -20.96 10.50
CA GLN A 33 9.36 -22.38 10.20
C GLN A 33 9.85 -22.79 8.80
N GLN A 34 9.69 -21.90 7.80
CA GLN A 34 10.01 -22.20 6.41
C GLN A 34 11.50 -22.02 6.09
N TYR A 35 12.16 -21.03 6.70
CA TYR A 35 13.53 -20.65 6.33
C TYR A 35 14.60 -21.15 7.31
N VAL A 36 14.25 -21.47 8.55
CA VAL A 36 15.22 -21.93 9.57
C VAL A 36 15.30 -23.45 9.57
N THR A 37 16.44 -23.97 9.11
CA THR A 37 16.66 -25.41 8.90
C THR A 37 17.05 -26.15 10.17
N THR A 38 17.93 -25.58 10.98
CA THR A 38 18.44 -26.19 12.23
C THR A 38 17.43 -26.03 13.36
N ALA A 39 17.29 -27.04 14.23
CA ALA A 39 16.34 -27.01 15.34
C ALA A 39 16.75 -25.98 16.42
N GLU A 40 18.04 -25.86 16.70
CA GLU A 40 18.60 -24.89 17.64
C GLU A 40 18.37 -23.45 17.17
N ASP A 41 18.68 -23.18 15.90
CA ASP A 41 18.45 -21.87 15.27
C ASP A 41 16.96 -21.53 15.23
N ARG A 42 16.09 -22.53 15.05
CA ARG A 42 14.64 -22.29 15.06
C ARG A 42 14.18 -21.78 16.42
N LYS A 43 14.70 -22.37 17.50
CA LYS A 43 14.35 -21.96 18.86
C LYS A 43 14.85 -20.54 19.17
N SER A 44 16.06 -20.18 18.74
CA SER A 44 16.59 -18.83 18.93
C SER A 44 15.83 -17.79 18.10
N GLU A 45 15.53 -18.09 16.84
CA GLU A 45 14.76 -17.21 15.96
C GLU A 45 13.31 -17.04 16.43
N LEU A 46 12.65 -18.10 16.88
CA LEU A 46 11.31 -18.00 17.48
C LEU A 46 11.32 -17.08 18.71
N ALA A 47 12.31 -17.25 19.59
CA ALA A 47 12.47 -16.39 20.76
C ALA A 47 12.70 -14.93 20.36
N HIS A 48 13.52 -14.68 19.33
CA HIS A 48 13.75 -13.35 18.78
C HIS A 48 12.46 -12.72 18.23
N VAL A 49 11.69 -13.46 17.42
CA VAL A 49 10.39 -13.02 16.89
C VAL A 49 9.40 -12.69 18.01
N HIS A 50 9.29 -13.55 19.03
CA HIS A 50 8.43 -13.29 20.18
C HIS A 50 8.86 -12.03 20.94
N ASN A 51 10.16 -11.83 21.15
CA ASN A 51 10.68 -10.64 21.83
C ASN A 51 10.42 -9.38 21.02
N ALA A 52 10.62 -9.42 19.70
CA ALA A 52 10.29 -8.32 18.82
C ALA A 52 8.78 -8.01 18.83
N LEU A 53 7.91 -9.01 18.78
CA LEU A 53 6.46 -8.82 18.88
C LEU A 53 6.03 -8.22 20.22
N ARG A 54 6.63 -8.66 21.34
CA ARG A 54 6.39 -8.05 22.67
C ARG A 54 6.82 -6.59 22.70
N ALA A 55 7.98 -6.26 22.13
CA ALA A 55 8.45 -4.87 22.00
C ALA A 55 7.50 -4.00 21.16
N ASN A 56 6.81 -4.60 20.17
CA ASN A 56 5.76 -3.94 19.38
C ASN A 56 4.37 -3.93 20.07
N GLY A 57 4.29 -4.34 21.33
CA GLY A 57 3.10 -4.26 22.18
C GLY A 57 2.10 -5.40 22.02
N TYR A 58 2.48 -6.52 21.39
CA TYR A 58 1.58 -7.67 21.24
C TYR A 58 1.38 -8.38 22.58
N PRO A 59 0.12 -8.66 22.99
CA PRO A 59 -0.16 -9.42 24.19
C PRO A 59 0.11 -10.91 23.98
N GLU A 60 0.43 -11.63 25.06
CA GLU A 60 0.85 -13.04 24.99
C GLU A 60 -0.20 -13.95 24.32
N TRP A 61 -1.49 -13.70 24.56
CA TRP A 61 -2.58 -14.46 23.92
C TRP A 61 -2.58 -14.34 22.38
N ALA A 62 -2.04 -13.25 21.84
CA ALA A 62 -1.96 -13.02 20.40
C ALA A 62 -0.72 -13.67 19.76
N LEU A 63 0.29 -14.03 20.57
CA LEU A 63 1.50 -14.73 20.15
C LEU A 63 1.28 -16.23 20.02
N ALA A 64 0.23 -16.76 20.66
CA ALA A 64 -0.13 -18.16 20.52
C ALA A 64 -0.41 -18.48 19.04
N PRO A 65 0.13 -19.60 18.52
CA PRO A 65 -0.13 -20.02 17.16
C PRO A 65 -1.64 -20.12 16.95
N PRO A 66 -2.17 -19.71 15.79
CA PRO A 66 -3.57 -19.94 15.50
C PRO A 66 -3.86 -21.44 15.63
N PRO A 67 -5.06 -21.83 16.11
CA PRO A 67 -5.44 -23.24 16.16
C PRO A 67 -5.13 -23.87 14.81
N SER A 68 -4.50 -25.06 14.83
CA SER A 68 -3.97 -25.69 13.63
C SER A 68 -5.01 -25.61 12.53
N SER A 69 -4.59 -25.14 11.36
CA SER A 69 -5.46 -25.09 10.20
C SER A 69 -5.90 -26.52 9.91
N ALA A 70 -7.07 -26.91 10.43
CA ALA A 70 -7.81 -28.03 9.90
C ALA A 70 -7.80 -27.81 8.38
N LYS A 71 -7.24 -28.77 7.63
CA LYS A 71 -7.05 -28.69 6.19
C LYS A 71 -8.30 -28.05 5.60
N ARG A 72 -8.22 -26.78 5.18
CA ARG A 72 -9.38 -26.09 4.62
C ARG A 72 -9.80 -26.96 3.45
N PRO A 73 -11.03 -27.50 3.44
CA PRO A 73 -11.45 -28.34 2.33
C PRO A 73 -11.22 -27.55 1.03
N PRO A 74 -10.80 -28.21 -0.06
CA PRO A 74 -10.67 -27.56 -1.36
C PRO A 74 -11.98 -26.81 -1.62
N SER A 75 -11.89 -25.48 -1.69
CA SER A 75 -13.08 -24.65 -1.88
C SER A 75 -13.61 -24.90 -3.28
N MET A 76 -14.57 -25.81 -3.44
CA MET A 76 -15.38 -25.88 -4.65
C MET A 76 -16.10 -24.55 -4.80
N ASN A 77 -15.63 -23.75 -5.75
CA ASN A 77 -15.95 -22.34 -5.88
C ASN A 77 -17.31 -22.16 -6.57
N ASN A 78 -18.38 -22.62 -5.93
CA ASN A 78 -19.77 -22.45 -6.39
C ASN A 78 -20.52 -21.40 -5.54
N ASN A 79 -19.81 -20.39 -5.03
CA ASN A 79 -20.45 -19.30 -4.30
C ASN A 79 -20.80 -18.16 -5.27
N PRO A 80 -22.04 -17.64 -5.25
CA PRO A 80 -22.38 -16.45 -6.02
C PRO A 80 -21.48 -15.28 -5.61
N ARG A 81 -21.05 -14.48 -6.59
CA ARG A 81 -20.18 -13.32 -6.35
C ARG A 81 -20.90 -12.35 -5.41
N ARG A 82 -20.39 -12.23 -4.18
CA ARG A 82 -20.91 -11.27 -3.21
C ARG A 82 -20.36 -9.87 -3.53
N PRO A 83 -21.17 -8.81 -3.42
CA PRO A 83 -20.67 -7.45 -3.57
C PRO A 83 -19.60 -7.17 -2.49
N MET A 84 -18.48 -6.57 -2.91
CA MET A 84 -17.36 -6.23 -2.04
C MET A 84 -17.22 -4.71 -1.88
N LEU A 85 -17.00 -4.26 -0.65
CA LEU A 85 -16.80 -2.84 -0.31
C LEU A 85 -15.49 -2.64 0.44
N GLY A 86 -14.68 -1.69 -0.02
CA GLY A 86 -13.44 -1.29 0.64
C GLY A 86 -13.68 -0.08 1.54
N LEU A 87 -13.38 -0.20 2.83
CA LEU A 87 -13.53 0.89 3.79
C LEU A 87 -12.20 1.22 4.49
N PRO A 88 -11.89 2.49 4.78
CA PRO A 88 -10.81 2.82 5.71
C PRO A 88 -11.15 2.28 7.10
N TYR A 89 -10.14 1.79 7.82
CA TYR A 89 -10.35 1.30 9.17
C TYR A 89 -10.30 2.44 10.21
N VAL A 90 -11.36 2.54 10.99
CA VAL A 90 -11.52 3.41 12.16
C VAL A 90 -12.00 2.53 13.30
N ALA A 91 -11.20 2.44 14.37
CA ALA A 91 -11.52 1.57 15.50
C ALA A 91 -12.88 1.94 16.13
N GLY A 92 -13.68 0.92 16.43
CA GLY A 92 -15.04 1.06 16.96
C GLY A 92 -16.08 1.13 15.83
N LEU A 93 -15.96 2.12 14.93
CA LEU A 93 -16.92 2.35 13.86
C LEU A 93 -16.85 1.28 12.77
N SER A 94 -15.65 0.96 12.29
CA SER A 94 -15.47 0.00 11.20
C SER A 94 -15.96 -1.39 11.56
N GLU A 95 -15.78 -1.83 12.81
CA GLU A 95 -16.29 -3.11 13.30
C GLU A 95 -17.81 -3.15 13.34
N GLN A 96 -18.45 -2.07 13.79
CA GLN A 96 -19.91 -1.94 13.79
C GLN A 96 -20.46 -2.00 12.37
N LEU A 97 -19.88 -1.23 11.45
CA LEU A 97 -20.22 -1.27 10.03
C LEU A 97 -20.02 -2.69 9.49
N GLY A 98 -18.88 -3.32 9.75
CA GLY A 98 -18.60 -4.69 9.33
C GLY A 98 -19.69 -5.69 9.72
N ARG A 99 -20.29 -5.56 10.92
CA ARG A 99 -21.43 -6.40 11.36
C ARG A 99 -22.69 -6.13 10.55
N ILE A 100 -23.01 -4.86 10.29
CA ILE A 100 -24.20 -4.44 9.53
C ILE A 100 -24.11 -4.89 8.06
N TYR A 101 -22.96 -4.73 7.42
CA TYR A 101 -22.80 -5.14 6.04
C TYR A 101 -22.78 -6.67 5.89
N LYS A 102 -22.21 -7.39 6.87
CA LYS A 102 -22.25 -8.85 6.91
C LYS A 102 -23.70 -9.38 6.98
N SER A 103 -24.58 -8.76 7.76
CA SER A 103 -26.00 -9.17 7.82
C SER A 103 -26.74 -8.94 6.51
N ARG A 104 -26.29 -7.98 5.69
CA ARG A 104 -26.80 -7.72 4.33
C ARG A 104 -26.09 -8.53 3.24
N ASN A 105 -25.28 -9.53 3.61
CA ASN A 105 -24.49 -10.35 2.69
C ASN A 105 -23.51 -9.55 1.79
N ILE A 106 -23.06 -8.39 2.27
CA ILE A 106 -22.03 -7.57 1.63
C ILE A 106 -20.70 -7.86 2.31
N HIS A 107 -19.68 -8.20 1.52
CA HIS A 107 -18.35 -8.48 2.05
C HIS A 107 -17.53 -7.19 2.16
N ILE A 108 -16.88 -6.97 3.30
CA ILE A 108 -16.02 -5.79 3.52
C ILE A 108 -14.59 -6.21 3.68
N TYR A 109 -13.70 -5.43 3.06
CA TYR A 109 -12.28 -5.43 3.38
C TYR A 109 -11.86 -4.05 3.88
N TYR A 110 -10.90 -4.03 4.80
CA TYR A 110 -10.41 -2.80 5.40
C TYR A 110 -9.13 -2.33 4.71
N LYS A 111 -9.15 -1.11 4.18
CA LYS A 111 -7.97 -0.45 3.62
C LYS A 111 -7.16 0.20 4.74
N LEU A 112 -5.85 -0.06 4.73
CA LEU A 112 -4.91 0.60 5.63
C LEU A 112 -4.50 1.92 4.99
N VAL A 113 -4.76 3.03 5.68
CA VAL A 113 -4.34 4.36 5.25
C VAL A 113 -2.91 4.69 5.72
N ASN A 114 -2.54 4.22 6.91
CA ASN A 114 -1.21 4.45 7.50
C ASN A 114 -0.45 3.12 7.56
N THR A 115 0.52 2.92 6.65
CA THR A 115 1.33 1.69 6.66
C THR A 115 2.66 1.93 7.36
N LEU A 116 3.23 0.90 7.98
CA LEU A 116 4.56 1.00 8.59
C LEU A 116 5.62 1.44 7.57
N ARG A 117 5.50 0.94 6.32
CA ARG A 117 6.36 1.32 5.21
C ARG A 117 6.35 2.82 4.96
N SER A 118 5.18 3.47 4.95
CA SER A 118 5.11 4.92 4.71
C SER A 118 5.69 5.77 5.85
N MET A 119 5.77 5.23 7.07
CA MET A 119 6.37 5.93 8.21
C MET A 119 7.88 5.70 8.34
N VAL A 120 8.33 4.48 8.10
CA VAL A 120 9.73 4.08 8.33
C VAL A 120 10.59 4.28 7.09
N VAL A 121 10.01 4.09 5.90
CA VAL A 121 10.74 4.20 4.64
C VAL A 121 10.58 5.60 4.08
N HIS A 122 11.64 6.39 4.23
CA HIS A 122 11.80 7.64 3.51
C HIS A 122 12.67 7.36 2.27
N PRO A 123 12.12 7.45 1.04
CA PRO A 123 12.94 7.37 -0.17
C PRO A 123 13.99 8.48 -0.10
N LYS A 124 15.26 8.11 -0.29
CA LYS A 124 16.38 9.07 -0.31
C LYS A 124 16.23 10.05 -1.48
N ASP A 125 15.84 9.51 -2.63
CA ASP A 125 15.63 10.27 -3.86
C ASP A 125 14.13 10.52 -4.04
N LYS A 126 13.61 11.56 -3.39
CA LYS A 126 12.25 12.03 -3.65
C LYS A 126 12.24 12.67 -5.04
N THR A 127 11.64 12.02 -6.02
CA THR A 127 11.41 12.65 -7.32
C THR A 127 10.52 13.88 -7.12
N PRO A 128 10.93 15.06 -7.61
CA PRO A 128 10.09 16.24 -7.66
C PRO A 128 8.74 15.92 -8.30
N LYS A 129 7.66 16.59 -7.87
CA LYS A 129 6.30 16.34 -8.37
C LYS A 129 6.22 16.40 -9.90
N GLU A 130 7.06 17.26 -10.48
CA GLU A 130 7.29 17.58 -11.89
C GLU A 130 7.78 16.39 -12.72
N HIS A 131 8.44 15.41 -12.08
CA HIS A 131 9.02 14.23 -12.74
C HIS A 131 8.23 12.95 -12.44
N ARG A 132 7.01 13.07 -11.88
CA ARG A 132 6.13 11.94 -11.63
C ARG A 132 5.26 11.66 -12.85
N CYS A 133 5.22 10.41 -13.29
CA CYS A 133 4.26 9.94 -14.29
C CYS A 133 2.84 9.92 -13.70
N GLY A 134 1.84 10.38 -14.45
CA GLY A 134 0.42 10.40 -14.06
C GLY A 134 -0.11 11.72 -13.49
N THR A 135 0.69 12.78 -13.45
CA THR A 135 0.26 14.11 -12.98
C THR A 135 -0.63 14.83 -14.01
N ILE A 136 -1.80 15.31 -13.60
CA ILE A 136 -2.64 16.15 -14.47
C ILE A 136 -2.05 17.56 -14.45
N TYR A 137 -1.51 18.02 -15.59
CA TYR A 137 -1.08 19.41 -15.77
C TYR A 137 -2.25 20.21 -16.34
N ASN A 138 -2.61 21.33 -15.71
CA ASN A 138 -3.55 22.29 -16.28
C ASN A 138 -2.77 23.28 -17.14
N ILE A 139 -3.11 23.35 -18.43
CA ILE A 139 -2.62 24.40 -19.32
C ILE A 139 -3.83 25.31 -19.54
N THR A 140 -3.85 26.47 -18.90
CA THR A 140 -4.87 27.47 -19.14
C THR A 140 -4.59 28.13 -20.49
N CYS A 141 -5.24 27.62 -21.53
CA CYS A 141 -5.36 28.28 -22.82
C CYS A 141 -6.77 28.85 -22.91
N ASP A 142 -6.88 30.13 -23.30
CA ASP A 142 -8.17 30.83 -23.38
C ASP A 142 -9.03 30.39 -24.58
N THR A 143 -8.53 29.44 -25.39
CA THR A 143 -9.27 28.84 -26.50
C THR A 143 -9.19 27.32 -26.43
N ASP A 144 -10.33 26.73 -26.11
CA ASP A 144 -10.68 25.31 -25.94
C ASP A 144 -9.78 24.23 -26.60
N SER A 145 -9.32 23.30 -25.75
CA SER A 145 -9.68 21.86 -25.75
C SER A 145 -8.51 20.95 -25.36
N SER A 146 -8.71 20.27 -24.23
CA SER A 146 -7.79 19.33 -23.59
C SER A 146 -7.56 18.06 -24.40
N ILE A 147 -6.32 17.79 -24.86
CA ILE A 147 -5.91 16.43 -25.24
C ILE A 147 -4.48 16.11 -24.75
N GLU A 148 -4.44 15.25 -23.73
CA GLU A 148 -3.50 14.14 -23.51
C GLU A 148 -2.00 14.38 -23.76
N ILE A 149 -1.27 14.95 -22.77
CA ILE A 149 0.17 15.18 -22.88
C ILE A 149 0.90 14.73 -21.62
N GLN A 150 1.43 13.51 -21.62
CA GLN A 150 2.52 13.17 -20.69
C GLN A 150 3.67 12.33 -21.29
N LYS A 151 3.53 11.70 -22.46
CA LYS A 151 4.69 11.08 -23.15
C LYS A 151 5.39 11.97 -24.17
N ARG A 152 4.84 13.16 -24.44
CA ARG A 152 5.24 13.99 -25.59
C ARG A 152 6.08 15.23 -25.26
N PHE A 153 6.32 15.54 -23.99
CA PHE A 153 7.00 16.81 -23.67
C PHE A 153 8.46 16.86 -24.15
N LYS A 154 9.21 15.76 -24.06
CA LYS A 154 10.62 15.72 -24.51
C LYS A 154 10.79 15.50 -26.02
N GLU A 155 9.76 14.98 -26.70
CA GLU A 155 9.76 14.82 -28.16
C GLU A 155 9.37 16.11 -28.89
N HIS A 156 8.58 16.98 -28.24
CA HIS A 156 8.03 18.21 -28.83
C HIS A 156 8.74 19.50 -28.39
N THR A 157 9.81 19.40 -27.60
CA THR A 157 10.77 20.51 -27.40
C THR A 157 11.70 20.69 -28.60
N ASN A 158 11.70 19.75 -29.54
CA ASN A 158 12.53 19.81 -30.73
C ASN A 158 11.76 20.52 -31.85
N LEU A 159 12.17 21.74 -32.20
CA LEU A 159 11.52 22.60 -33.20
C LEU A 159 11.58 22.02 -34.64
N ASP A 160 12.36 20.97 -34.84
CA ASP A 160 12.62 20.33 -36.14
C ASP A 160 11.62 19.24 -36.53
N LYS A 161 10.63 18.91 -35.69
CA LYS A 161 9.55 17.97 -36.06
C LYS A 161 8.18 18.66 -36.09
N PRO A 162 7.37 18.44 -37.16
CA PRO A 162 6.08 19.09 -37.31
C PRO A 162 5.12 18.48 -36.29
N THR A 163 4.76 19.27 -35.30
CA THR A 163 3.90 18.81 -34.23
C THR A 163 2.94 19.92 -33.84
N GLY A 164 1.69 19.54 -33.54
CA GLY A 164 0.61 20.52 -33.31
C GLY A 164 0.93 21.58 -32.24
N VAL A 165 1.77 21.26 -31.25
CA VAL A 165 2.22 22.22 -30.22
C VAL A 165 3.31 23.17 -30.76
N GLY A 166 4.24 22.68 -31.57
CA GLY A 166 5.29 23.50 -32.19
C GLY A 166 4.75 24.42 -33.29
N ASP A 167 3.72 23.97 -34.02
CA ASP A 167 3.03 24.77 -35.03
C ASP A 167 2.14 25.83 -34.36
N HIS A 168 1.48 25.50 -33.25
CA HIS A 168 0.72 26.45 -32.44
C HIS A 168 1.62 27.55 -31.84
N CYS A 169 2.75 27.19 -31.21
CA CYS A 169 3.68 28.19 -30.65
C CYS A 169 4.28 29.12 -31.73
N ARG A 170 4.51 28.62 -32.96
CA ARG A 170 4.93 29.45 -34.10
C ARG A 170 3.80 30.33 -34.64
N ALA A 171 2.56 29.86 -34.60
CA ALA A 171 1.40 30.58 -35.12
C ALA A 171 0.88 31.66 -34.16
N THR A 172 0.94 31.44 -32.85
CA THR A 172 0.37 32.37 -31.86
C THR A 172 1.41 33.26 -31.18
N GLY A 173 2.70 32.91 -31.25
CA GLY A 173 3.79 33.76 -30.71
C GLY A 173 3.91 33.75 -29.18
N HIS A 174 3.25 32.83 -28.47
CA HIS A 174 3.27 32.77 -27.01
C HIS A 174 4.57 32.15 -26.46
N SER A 175 5.10 32.75 -25.40
CA SER A 175 6.17 32.17 -24.56
C SER A 175 5.58 31.53 -23.30
N ARG A 176 6.10 30.36 -22.93
CA ARG A 176 5.60 29.51 -21.84
C ARG A 176 5.79 30.20 -20.49
N VAL A 177 4.70 30.50 -19.78
CA VAL A 177 4.74 31.02 -18.41
C VAL A 177 4.41 29.90 -17.43
N HIS A 178 5.20 29.79 -16.37
CA HIS A 178 5.14 28.75 -15.35
C HIS A 178 4.51 29.35 -14.09
N GLU A 179 3.42 28.78 -13.56
CA GLU A 179 2.84 29.23 -12.29
C GLU A 179 2.66 28.03 -11.34
N GLU A 180 3.23 28.13 -10.14
CA GLU A 180 3.37 27.06 -9.14
C GLU A 180 2.20 27.05 -8.15
N HIS A 181 1.55 25.91 -7.93
CA HIS A 181 0.73 25.57 -6.75
C HIS A 181 1.03 24.13 -6.27
#